data_AF-A0A2T2S1I6-F1
#
_entry.id   AF-A0A2T2S1I6-F1
#
_cell.length_a   1.000
_cell.length_b   1.000
_cell.length_c   1.000
_cell.angle_alpha   90.00
_cell.angle_beta   90.00
_cell.angle_gamma   90.00
#
_symmetry.space_group_name_H-M   'P 1'
#
loop_
_entity.id
_entity.type
_entity.pdbx_description
1 polymer ?
#
loop_
_entity_poly.entity_id
_entity_poly.type
_entity_poly.pdbx_seq_one_letter_code
_entity_poly.pdbx_strand_id
1 'polypeptide(L)'
;MVAGTSAAEYLRRQPVRPIPFERPEAAYWAVAEGQVPAMFYDAPTLAYRAARDGKLRAVGERFARQQYGIALPPDSPRQEAVNRTLLQLQEAGALVQLQRKWFRAPE
;
A
#
# COMPACT_ATOMS: atom_id res chain seq x y z
N MET A 1 -4.11 -13.41 2.13
CA MET A 1 -4.74 -12.56 1.08
C MET A 1 -5.92 -11.84 1.71
N VAL A 2 -6.08 -10.54 1.53
CA VAL A 2 -7.28 -9.82 2.04
C VAL A 2 -8.35 -9.78 0.95
N ALA A 3 -9.55 -10.28 1.25
CA ALA A 3 -10.63 -10.38 0.26
C ALA A 3 -11.04 -8.99 -0.27
N GLY A 4 -11.48 -8.93 -1.53
CA GLY A 4 -11.98 -7.69 -2.15
C GLY A 4 -10.92 -6.66 -2.57
N THR A 5 -9.63 -7.00 -2.51
CA THR A 5 -8.54 -6.08 -2.87
C THR A 5 -7.88 -6.42 -4.21
N SER A 6 -7.17 -5.44 -4.79
CA SER A 6 -6.36 -5.64 -6.00
C SER A 6 -5.30 -6.73 -5.83
N ALA A 7 -4.72 -6.85 -4.64
CA ALA A 7 -3.78 -7.92 -4.30
C ALA A 7 -4.45 -9.31 -4.38
N ALA A 8 -5.72 -9.42 -4.01
CA ALA A 8 -6.48 -10.66 -4.12
C ALA A 8 -6.82 -11.05 -5.57
N GLU A 9 -7.04 -10.07 -6.45
CA GLU A 9 -7.19 -10.34 -7.88
C GLU A 9 -5.89 -10.80 -8.52
N TYR A 10 -4.76 -10.20 -8.15
CA TYR A 10 -3.46 -10.60 -8.64
C TYR A 10 -3.10 -12.04 -8.23
N LEU A 11 -3.26 -12.38 -6.94
CA LEU A 11 -2.92 -13.71 -6.42
C LEU A 11 -3.77 -14.83 -7.02
N ARG A 12 -5.02 -14.56 -7.40
CA ARG A 12 -5.89 -15.54 -8.06
C ARG A 12 -5.36 -16.02 -9.42
N ARG A 13 -4.45 -15.26 -10.04
CA ARG A 13 -3.84 -15.59 -11.32
C ARG A 13 -2.48 -16.30 -11.18
N GLN A 14 -2.02 -16.52 -9.96
CA GLN A 14 -0.73 -17.13 -9.66
C GLN A 14 -0.90 -18.59 -9.19
N PRO A 15 0.11 -19.46 -9.39
CA PRO A 15 0.06 -20.86 -8.95
C PRO A 15 0.31 -20.97 -7.43
N VAL A 16 -0.48 -20.25 -6.64
CA VAL A 16 -0.41 -20.22 -5.17
C VAL A 16 -1.80 -20.51 -4.61
N ARG A 17 -1.87 -21.09 -3.41
CA ARG A 17 -3.13 -21.31 -2.69
C ARG A 17 -3.37 -20.15 -1.72
N PRO A 18 -4.18 -19.14 -2.06
CA PRO A 18 -4.40 -18.01 -1.17
C PRO A 18 -5.26 -18.42 0.04
N ILE A 19 -4.84 -18.01 1.23
CA ILE A 19 -5.67 -18.06 2.44
C ILE A 19 -6.37 -16.69 2.57
N PRO A 20 -7.70 -16.62 2.45
CA PRO A 20 -8.44 -15.37 2.57
C PRO A 20 -8.55 -14.95 4.04
N PHE A 21 -8.39 -13.64 4.27
CA PHE A 21 -8.66 -12.98 5.53
C PHE A 21 -9.65 -11.84 5.26
N GLU A 22 -10.57 -11.60 6.19
CA GLU A 22 -11.54 -10.50 6.09
C GLU A 22 -10.90 -9.14 6.37
N ARG A 23 -9.84 -9.12 7.19
CA ARG A 23 -9.17 -7.90 7.63
C ARG A 23 -7.66 -7.96 7.40
N PRO A 24 -7.02 -6.85 6.99
CA PRO A 24 -5.56 -6.75 6.86
C PRO A 24 -4.83 -7.08 8.17
N GLU A 25 -5.40 -6.70 9.31
CA GLU A 25 -4.84 -6.95 10.64
C GLU A 25 -4.71 -8.45 10.93
N ALA A 26 -5.72 -9.24 10.56
CA ALA A 26 -5.70 -10.68 10.77
C ALA A 26 -4.62 -11.36 9.90
N ALA A 27 -4.51 -10.91 8.64
CA ALA A 27 -3.45 -11.40 7.74
C ALA A 27 -2.04 -11.01 8.25
N TYR A 28 -1.90 -9.83 8.83
CA TYR A 28 -0.64 -9.37 9.44
C TYR A 28 -0.22 -10.25 10.61
N TRP A 29 -1.13 -10.49 11.57
CA TRP A 29 -0.83 -11.33 12.74
C TRP A 29 -0.55 -12.78 12.35
N ALA A 30 -1.26 -13.32 11.37
CA ALA A 30 -1.00 -14.66 10.86
C ALA A 30 0.42 -14.81 10.29
N VAL A 31 0.99 -13.78 9.66
CA VAL A 31 2.40 -13.78 9.22
C VAL A 31 3.34 -13.62 10.42
N ALA A 32 3.04 -12.69 11.33
CA ALA A 32 3.86 -12.41 12.50
C ALA A 32 3.98 -13.62 13.45
N GLU A 33 2.93 -14.44 13.54
CA GLU A 33 2.87 -15.67 14.33
C GLU A 33 3.32 -16.92 13.55
N GLY A 34 3.71 -16.78 12.28
CA GLY A 34 4.19 -17.89 11.45
C GLY A 34 3.10 -18.87 10.98
N GLN A 35 1.82 -18.52 11.14
CA GLN A 35 0.69 -19.32 10.65
C GLN A 35 0.63 -19.35 9.12
N VAL A 36 1.10 -18.28 8.47
CA VAL A 36 1.27 -18.20 7.02
C VAL A 36 2.65 -17.63 6.67
N PRO A 37 3.29 -18.07 5.58
CA PRO A 37 4.67 -17.67 5.27
C PRO A 37 4.77 -16.23 4.75
N ALA A 38 3.70 -15.69 4.16
CA ALA A 38 3.68 -14.33 3.61
C ALA A 38 2.26 -13.79 3.44
N MET A 39 2.13 -12.47 3.43
CA MET A 39 0.92 -11.76 3.02
C MET A 39 1.20 -10.88 1.80
N PHE A 40 0.20 -10.73 0.95
CA PHE A 40 0.21 -9.80 -0.18
C PHE A 40 -0.87 -8.76 0.09
N TYR A 41 -0.46 -7.49 0.11
CA TYR A 41 -1.32 -6.35 0.35
C TYR A 41 -0.68 -5.11 -0.27
N ASP A 42 -1.31 -3.94 -0.14
CA ASP A 42 -0.81 -2.73 -0.76
C ASP A 42 0.52 -2.25 -0.14
N ALA A 43 1.44 -1.86 -1.02
CA ALA A 43 2.79 -1.44 -0.63
C ALA A 43 2.82 -0.31 0.44
N PRO A 44 2.02 0.77 0.37
CA PRO A 44 2.08 1.82 1.38
C PRO A 44 1.59 1.34 2.75
N THR A 45 0.50 0.57 2.86
CA THR A 45 0.07 0.02 4.16
C THR A 45 1.12 -0.91 4.76
N LEU A 46 1.72 -1.78 3.93
CA LEU A 46 2.81 -2.65 4.39
C LEU A 46 4.04 -1.85 4.83
N ALA A 47 4.44 -0.82 4.08
CA ALA A 47 5.55 0.05 4.43
C ALA A 47 5.29 0.82 5.74
N TYR A 48 4.08 1.35 5.93
CA TYR A 48 3.67 2.04 7.14
C TYR A 48 3.71 1.14 8.39
N ARG A 49 3.25 -0.12 8.26
CA ARG A 49 3.27 -1.10 9.35
C ARG A 49 4.68 -1.60 9.64
N ALA A 50 5.47 -1.91 8.62
CA ALA A 50 6.87 -2.30 8.76
C ALA A 50 7.68 -1.21 9.48
N ALA A 51 7.41 0.05 9.17
CA ALA A 51 8.03 1.21 9.81
C ALA A 51 7.66 1.41 11.30
N ARG A 52 6.57 0.80 11.80
CA ARG A 52 6.11 0.99 13.18
C ARG A 52 6.35 -0.21 14.06
N ASP A 53 6.04 -1.40 13.56
CA ASP A 53 5.97 -2.59 14.39
C ASP A 53 7.28 -3.39 14.38
N GLY A 54 8.15 -3.20 13.38
CA GLY A 54 9.47 -3.86 13.26
C GLY A 54 9.46 -5.39 13.11
N LYS A 55 8.33 -6.05 13.34
CA LYS A 55 8.16 -7.51 13.31
C LYS A 55 8.15 -8.10 11.90
N LEU A 56 7.71 -7.33 10.91
CA LEU A 56 7.60 -7.76 9.52
C LEU A 56 8.39 -6.81 8.63
N ARG A 57 8.99 -7.38 7.58
CA ARG A 57 9.68 -6.63 6.52
C ARG A 57 8.99 -6.87 5.19
N ALA A 58 8.88 -5.82 4.37
CA ALA A 58 8.50 -5.96 2.98
C ALA A 58 9.66 -6.62 2.21
N VAL A 59 9.35 -7.63 1.38
CA VAL A 59 10.35 -8.38 0.60
C VAL A 59 9.91 -8.52 -0.86
N GLY A 60 10.89 -8.66 -1.75
CA GLY A 60 10.67 -8.87 -3.18
C GLY A 60 10.40 -7.57 -3.95
N GLU A 61 10.22 -7.72 -5.27
CA GLU A 61 9.86 -6.61 -6.14
C GLU A 61 8.40 -6.21 -5.97
N ARG A 62 8.11 -4.93 -6.19
CA ARG A 62 6.73 -4.43 -6.25
C ARG A 62 6.07 -4.98 -7.51
N PHE A 63 5.30 -6.04 -7.36
CA PHE A 63 4.40 -6.54 -8.39
C PHE A 63 3.17 -5.65 -8.47
N ALA A 64 2.54 -5.58 -9.66
CA ALA A 64 1.36 -4.76 -9.93
C ALA A 64 1.52 -3.31 -9.43
N ARG A 65 2.43 -2.54 -10.03
CA ARG A 65 2.59 -1.11 -9.71
C ARG A 65 1.26 -0.39 -9.91
N GLN A 66 0.61 -0.05 -8.80
CA GLN A 66 -0.59 0.76 -8.77
C GLN A 66 -0.19 2.20 -8.46
N GLN A 67 -0.56 3.12 -9.34
CA GLN A 67 -0.48 4.55 -9.04
C GLN A 67 -1.75 4.93 -8.28
N TYR A 68 -1.58 5.55 -7.12
CA TYR A 68 -2.70 6.13 -6.37
C TYR A 68 -3.05 7.50 -6.95
N GLY A 69 -4.33 7.77 -7.09
CA GLY A 69 -4.86 9.05 -7.55
C GLY A 69 -5.96 9.55 -6.63
N ILE A 70 -6.23 10.86 -6.70
CA ILE A 70 -7.39 11.47 -6.05
C ILE A 70 -8.56 11.34 -7.01
N ALA A 71 -9.56 10.54 -6.65
CA ALA A 71 -10.77 10.39 -7.46
C ALA A 71 -11.67 11.62 -7.29
N LEU A 72 -12.19 12.12 -8.41
CA LEU A 72 -13.14 13.24 -8.48
C LEU A 72 -14.35 12.80 -9.31
N PRO A 73 -15.53 13.42 -9.11
CA PRO A 73 -16.66 13.24 -10.02
C PRO A 73 -16.25 13.55 -11.46
N PRO A 74 -16.88 12.91 -12.47
CA PRO A 74 -16.73 13.31 -13.87
C PRO A 74 -16.97 14.81 -14.05
N ASP A 75 -16.17 15.44 -14.91
CA ASP A 75 -16.24 16.87 -15.25
C ASP A 75 -16.14 17.82 -14.05
N SER A 76 -15.51 17.38 -12.95
CA SER A 76 -15.31 18.22 -11.78
C SER A 76 -14.48 19.46 -12.14
N PRO A 77 -14.99 20.68 -11.89
CA PRO A 77 -14.25 21.93 -12.15
C PRO A 77 -13.01 22.06 -11.25
N ARG A 78 -12.87 21.19 -10.25
CA ARG A 78 -11.73 21.18 -9.31
C ARG A 78 -10.57 20.33 -9.79
N GLN A 79 -10.73 19.53 -10.85
CA GLN A 79 -9.68 18.63 -11.33
C GLN A 79 -8.36 19.37 -11.63
N GLU A 80 -8.45 20.47 -12.37
CA GLU A 80 -7.28 21.28 -12.72
C GLU A 80 -6.62 21.90 -11.48
N ALA A 81 -7.43 22.46 -10.57
CA ALA A 81 -6.92 23.06 -9.35
C ALA A 81 -6.17 22.04 -8.47
N VAL A 82 -6.74 20.84 -8.29
CA VAL A 82 -6.12 19.76 -7.52
C VAL A 82 -4.79 19.33 -8.14
N ASN A 83 -4.75 19.15 -9.47
CA ASN A 83 -3.54 18.74 -10.17
C ASN A 83 -2.43 19.80 -10.05
N ARG A 84 -2.77 21.08 -10.23
CA ARG A 84 -1.79 22.18 -10.09
C ARG A 84 -1.22 22.27 -8.68
N THR A 85 -2.06 22.15 -7.66
CA THR A 85 -1.58 22.15 -6.27
C THR A 85 -0.68 20.95 -5.99
N LEU A 86 -1.01 19.76 -6.50
CA LEU A 86 -0.14 18.59 -6.35
C LEU A 86 1.24 18.80 -7.00
N LEU A 87 1.29 19.40 -8.19
CA LEU A 87 2.54 19.75 -8.86
C LEU A 87 3.37 20.74 -8.04
N GLN A 88 2.76 21.80 -7.53
CA GLN A 88 3.44 22.78 -6.67
C GLN A 88 3.99 22.14 -5.38
N LEU A 89 3.23 21.23 -4.75
CA LEU A 89 3.69 20.49 -3.57
C LEU A 89 4.85 19.54 -3.89
N GLN A 90 4.88 18.98 -5.10
CA GLN A 90 5.97 18.14 -5.57
C GLN A 90 7.24 18.97 -5.79
N GLU A 91 7.14 20.09 -6.50
CA GLU A 91 8.25 21.01 -6.78
C GLU A 91 8.84 21.61 -5.49
N ALA A 92 7.98 21.97 -4.53
CA ALA A 92 8.40 22.45 -3.21
C ALA A 92 9.00 21.34 -2.31
N GLY A 93 9.03 20.08 -2.76
CA GLY A 93 9.52 18.94 -1.98
C GLY A 93 8.62 18.54 -0.81
N ALA A 94 7.44 19.15 -0.65
CA ALA A 94 6.51 18.85 0.44
C ALA A 94 6.02 17.39 0.39
N LEU A 95 5.81 16.83 -0.82
CA LEU A 95 5.47 15.42 -0.97
C LEU A 95 6.57 14.49 -0.48
N VAL A 96 7.85 14.84 -0.70
CA VAL A 96 9.00 14.07 -0.20
C VAL A 96 9.06 14.12 1.32
N GLN A 97 8.79 15.28 1.92
CA GLN A 97 8.75 15.42 3.38
C GLN A 97 7.62 14.59 4.00
N LEU A 98 6.42 14.60 3.39
CA LEU A 98 5.31 13.74 3.80
C LEU A 98 5.68 12.26 3.67
N GLN A 99 6.28 11.86 2.55
CA GLN A 99 6.71 10.47 2.35
C GLN A 99 7.71 10.03 3.43
N ARG A 100 8.70 10.87 3.73
CA ARG A 100 9.68 10.59 4.80
C ARG A 100 9.02 10.52 6.17
N LYS A 101 8.09 11.41 6.48
CA LYS A 101 7.37 11.44 7.76
C LYS A 101 6.59 10.15 8.02
N TRP A 102 5.94 9.60 6.98
CA TRP A 102 5.00 8.49 7.15
C TRP A 102 5.60 7.11 6.89
N PHE A 103 6.68 7.02 6.10
CA PHE A 103 7.25 5.74 5.64
C PHE A 103 8.74 5.54 5.95
N ARG A 104 9.33 6.32 6.87
CA ARG A 104 10.69 6.04 7.36
C ARG A 104 10.70 4.69 8.09
N ALA A 105 11.52 3.74 7.67
CA ALA A 105 11.84 2.59 8.50
C ALA A 105 12.60 3.06 9.76
N PRO A 106 12.41 2.43 10.93
CA PRO A 106 13.33 2.61 12.05
C PRO A 106 14.72 2.16 11.57
N GLU A 107 15.74 2.92 11.93
CA GLU A 107 17.15 2.51 11.75
C GLU A 107 17.46 1.25 12.55
#